data_AF-A0D2W1-F1
#
_entry.id   AF-A0D2W1-F1
#
_cell.length_a   1.000
_cell.length_b   1.000
_cell.length_c   1.000
_cell.angle_alpha   90.00
_cell.angle_beta   90.00
_cell.angle_gamma   90.00
#
_symmetry.space_group_name_H-M   'P 1'
#
loop_
_entity.id
_entity.type
_entity.pdbx_description
1 polymer ?
#
loop_
_entity_poly.entity_id
_entity_poly.type
_entity_poly.pdbx_seq_one_letter_code
_entity_poly.pdbx_strand_id
1 'polypeptide(L)'
;MNLLRFEEANQTYDLAIQNNPEDSDLLNDKANVLVRFGKYDEALKFLDYAISNNPNNALYFFNKGNKIQRIMKEMYQKIWEDLMKRYNTMTMQFSKSLMIQLFIVLKVEVIIFVSKYFNQAEQIQGSIINLQLCDLDKS
;
A
#
# COMPACT_ATOMS: atom_id res chain seq x y z
N MET A 1 6.51 19.25 15.66
CA MET A 1 6.02 20.13 14.57
C MET A 1 5.22 19.41 13.48
N ASN A 2 5.10 18.07 13.44
CA ASN A 2 4.44 17.37 12.32
C ASN A 2 2.92 17.10 12.50
N LEU A 3 2.39 17.21 13.73
CA LEU A 3 0.99 16.87 14.01
C LEU A 3 0.00 17.94 13.50
N LEU A 4 0.32 19.23 13.66
CA LEU A 4 -0.55 20.32 13.20
C LEU A 4 -0.75 20.26 11.67
N ARG A 5 0.35 20.07 10.94
CA ARG A 5 0.34 19.91 9.47
C ARG A 5 -0.38 18.65 9.01
N PHE A 6 -0.35 17.59 9.81
CA PHE A 6 -1.12 16.38 9.53
C PHE A 6 -2.61 16.65 9.66
N GLU A 7 -3.04 17.24 10.77
CA GLU A 7 -4.45 17.53 11.04
C GLU A 7 -5.03 18.47 9.98
N GLU A 8 -4.32 19.53 9.64
CA GLU A 8 -4.70 20.45 8.55
C GLU A 8 -4.83 19.73 7.20
N ALA A 9 -3.84 18.91 6.83
CA ALA A 9 -3.88 18.14 5.60
C ALA A 9 -5.04 17.15 5.60
N ASN A 10 -5.22 16.40 6.69
CA ASN A 10 -6.28 15.41 6.80
C ASN A 10 -7.67 16.05 6.72
N GLN A 11 -7.89 17.17 7.41
CA GLN A 11 -9.13 17.94 7.33
C GLN A 11 -9.38 18.47 5.91
N THR A 12 -8.34 18.92 5.22
CA THR A 12 -8.45 19.39 3.82
C THR A 12 -8.90 18.25 2.90
N TYR A 13 -8.29 17.07 3.03
CA TYR A 13 -8.71 15.89 2.26
C TYR A 13 -10.09 15.39 2.66
N ASP A 14 -10.48 15.46 3.94
CA ASP A 14 -11.83 15.11 4.39
C ASP A 14 -12.88 15.98 3.72
N LEU A 15 -12.67 17.31 3.69
CA LEU A 15 -13.57 18.24 3.00
C LEU A 15 -13.59 18.01 1.49
N ALA A 16 -12.42 17.77 0.87
CA ALA A 16 -12.34 17.49 -0.56
C ALA A 16 -13.12 16.23 -0.94
N ILE A 17 -12.98 15.15 -0.15
CA ILE A 17 -13.70 13.89 -0.34
C ILE A 17 -15.20 14.05 -0.06
N GLN A 18 -15.60 14.88 0.91
CA GLN A 18 -17.02 15.17 1.12
C GLN A 18 -17.66 15.84 -0.11
N ASN A 19 -16.90 16.72 -0.79
CA ASN A 19 -17.36 17.37 -2.01
C ASN A 19 -17.30 16.46 -3.24
N ASN A 20 -16.33 15.54 -3.31
CA ASN A 20 -16.19 14.58 -4.40
C ASN A 20 -15.79 13.18 -3.88
N PRO A 21 -16.75 12.37 -3.41
CA PRO A 21 -16.46 11.09 -2.75
C PRO A 21 -15.99 9.99 -3.71
N GLU A 22 -16.25 10.16 -5.00
CA GLU A 22 -15.90 9.19 -6.05
C GLU A 22 -14.53 9.44 -6.67
N ASP A 23 -13.85 10.52 -6.28
CA ASP A 23 -12.54 10.89 -6.80
C ASP A 23 -11.43 9.95 -6.29
N SER A 24 -11.13 8.95 -7.11
CA SER A 24 -10.08 7.97 -6.81
C SER A 24 -8.70 8.58 -6.63
N ASP A 25 -8.40 9.74 -7.24
CA ASP A 25 -7.11 10.42 -7.07
C ASP A 25 -7.05 11.08 -5.69
N LEU A 26 -8.11 11.76 -5.25
CA LEU A 26 -8.20 12.32 -3.89
C LEU A 26 -8.12 11.23 -2.81
N LEU A 27 -8.80 10.09 -3.02
CA LEU A 27 -8.73 8.95 -2.10
C LEU A 27 -7.31 8.37 -2.04
N ASN A 28 -6.65 8.26 -3.19
CA ASN A 28 -5.26 7.82 -3.26
C ASN A 28 -4.31 8.82 -2.58
N ASP A 29 -4.51 10.11 -2.74
CA ASP A 29 -3.66 11.13 -2.11
C ASP A 29 -3.86 11.24 -0.60
N LYS A 30 -5.10 11.09 -0.12
CA LYS A 30 -5.35 10.94 1.32
C LYS A 30 -4.63 9.73 1.89
N ALA A 31 -4.64 8.59 1.20
CA ALA A 31 -3.87 7.42 1.61
C ALA A 31 -2.36 7.71 1.67
N ASN A 32 -1.82 8.53 0.76
CA ASN A 32 -0.41 8.94 0.79
C ASN A 32 -0.06 9.71 2.07
N VAL A 33 -0.92 10.64 2.47
CA VAL A 33 -0.77 11.39 3.72
C VAL A 33 -0.84 10.45 4.91
N LEU A 34 -1.86 9.60 4.99
CA LEU A 34 -2.02 8.67 6.10
C LEU A 34 -0.81 7.74 6.30
N VAL A 35 -0.22 7.23 5.22
CA VAL A 35 1.03 6.44 5.32
C VAL A 35 2.19 7.28 5.86
N ARG A 36 2.36 8.53 5.44
CA ARG A 36 3.43 9.41 5.96
C ARG A 36 3.33 9.64 7.48
N PHE A 37 2.14 9.51 8.04
CA PHE A 37 1.89 9.68 9.47
C PHE A 37 1.66 8.36 10.23
N GLY A 38 1.97 7.22 9.60
CA GLY A 38 1.90 5.90 10.24
C GLY A 38 0.48 5.35 10.42
N LYS A 39 -0.54 5.96 9.80
CA LYS A 39 -1.94 5.55 9.85
C LYS A 39 -2.24 4.51 8.76
N TYR A 40 -1.57 3.37 8.85
CA TYR A 40 -1.55 2.37 7.76
C TYR A 40 -2.90 1.73 7.49
N ASP A 41 -3.65 1.35 8.52
CA ASP A 41 -4.96 0.68 8.37
C ASP A 41 -5.96 1.59 7.65
N GLU A 42 -5.98 2.87 8.01
CA GLU A 42 -6.82 3.87 7.34
C GLU A 42 -6.37 4.10 5.89
N ALA A 43 -5.06 4.19 5.66
CA ALA A 43 -4.53 4.34 4.31
C ALA A 43 -4.93 3.20 3.37
N LEU A 44 -4.91 1.95 3.86
CA LEU A 44 -5.32 0.78 3.08
C LEU A 44 -6.79 0.85 2.70
N LYS A 45 -7.67 1.28 3.62
CA LYS A 45 -9.11 1.46 3.32
C LYS A 45 -9.33 2.50 2.22
N PHE A 46 -8.62 3.63 2.26
CA PHE A 46 -8.74 4.65 1.21
C PHE A 46 -8.23 4.17 -0.15
N LEU A 47 -7.21 3.30 -0.18
CA LEU A 47 -6.77 2.65 -1.41
C LEU A 47 -7.80 1.67 -1.95
N ASP A 48 -8.47 0.92 -1.07
CA ASP A 48 -9.56 0.03 -1.45
C ASP A 48 -10.74 0.82 -2.02
N TYR A 49 -11.07 1.98 -1.46
CA TYR A 49 -12.10 2.87 -2.02
C TYR A 49 -11.69 3.44 -3.38
N ALA A 50 -10.45 3.89 -3.55
CA ALA A 50 -9.95 4.40 -4.84
C ALA A 50 -10.06 3.34 -5.95
N ILE A 51 -9.72 2.09 -5.64
CA ILE A 51 -9.87 0.94 -6.56
C ILE A 51 -11.35 0.63 -6.80
N SER A 52 -12.19 0.64 -5.77
CA SER A 52 -13.62 0.32 -5.90
C SER A 52 -14.35 1.33 -6.78
N ASN A 53 -13.98 2.61 -6.70
CA ASN A 53 -14.56 3.68 -7.50
C ASN A 53 -14.10 3.64 -8.96
N ASN A 54 -12.88 3.18 -9.22
CA ASN A 54 -12.35 3.08 -10.58
C ASN A 54 -11.58 1.77 -10.79
N PRO A 55 -12.30 0.63 -10.88
CA PRO A 55 -11.70 -0.70 -10.90
C PRO A 55 -10.97 -1.02 -12.20
N ASN A 56 -11.19 -0.22 -13.25
CA ASN A 56 -10.55 -0.39 -14.56
C ASN A 56 -9.31 0.48 -14.71
N ASN A 57 -8.90 1.22 -13.68
CA ASN A 57 -7.68 2.00 -13.71
C ASN A 57 -6.54 1.25 -13.01
N ALA A 58 -5.66 0.67 -13.83
CA ALA A 58 -4.48 -0.09 -13.39
C ALA A 58 -3.56 0.71 -12.44
N LEU A 59 -3.57 2.05 -12.54
CA LEU A 59 -2.76 2.93 -11.70
C LEU A 59 -3.06 2.74 -10.21
N TYR A 60 -4.33 2.53 -9.82
CA TYR A 60 -4.68 2.40 -8.40
C TYR A 60 -4.22 1.06 -7.80
N PHE A 61 -4.22 -0.01 -8.59
CA PHE A 61 -3.64 -1.29 -8.19
C PHE A 61 -2.12 -1.19 -8.02
N PHE A 62 -1.45 -0.54 -8.99
CA PHE A 62 -0.01 -0.28 -8.91
C PHE A 62 0.35 0.58 -7.70
N ASN A 63 -0.40 1.67 -7.47
CA ASN A 63 -0.21 2.57 -6.33
C ASN A 63 -0.42 1.84 -5.00
N LYS A 64 -1.45 0.98 -4.90
CA LYS A 64 -1.70 0.17 -3.71
C LYS A 64 -0.54 -0.80 -3.44
N GLY A 65 -0.04 -1.49 -4.47
CA GLY A 65 1.13 -2.37 -4.37
C GLY A 65 2.37 -1.64 -3.82
N ASN A 66 2.68 -0.47 -4.38
CA ASN A 66 3.82 0.35 -3.93
C ASN A 66 3.65 0.86 -2.49
N LYS A 67 2.45 1.29 -2.12
CA LYS A 67 2.18 1.77 -0.75
C LYS A 67 2.29 0.65 0.26
N ILE A 68 1.73 -0.52 -0.03
CA ILE A 68 1.89 -1.71 0.80
C ILE A 68 3.38 -2.02 0.96
N GLN A 69 4.16 -2.05 -0.12
CA GLN A 69 5.60 -2.30 -0.06
C GLN A 69 6.33 -1.29 0.85
N ARG A 70 5.97 0.00 0.78
CA ARG A 70 6.51 1.04 1.66
C ARG A 70 6.15 0.81 3.12
N ILE A 71 4.86 0.64 3.43
CA ILE A 71 4.35 0.38 4.79
C ILE A 71 5.09 -0.79 5.41
N MET A 72 5.21 -1.88 4.66
CA MET A 72 5.89 -3.08 5.14
C MET A 72 7.37 -2.85 5.37
N LYS A 73 8.07 -2.15 4.47
CA LYS A 73 9.49 -1.81 4.68
C LYS A 73 9.70 -1.05 6.00
N GLU A 74 8.84 -0.07 6.29
CA GLU A 74 8.89 0.72 7.51
C GLU A 74 8.55 -0.14 8.76
N MET A 75 7.51 -0.99 8.68
CA MET A 75 7.15 -1.90 9.77
C MET A 75 8.21 -2.96 10.03
N TYR A 76 8.74 -3.61 8.99
CA TYR A 76 9.81 -4.60 9.10
C TYR A 76 11.04 -4.02 9.74
N GLN A 77 11.46 -2.83 9.30
CA GLN A 77 12.62 -2.18 9.87
C GLN A 77 12.43 -1.95 11.37
N LYS A 78 11.28 -1.38 11.78
CA LYS A 78 10.97 -1.13 13.19
C LYS A 78 10.91 -2.41 14.03
N ILE A 79 10.21 -3.42 13.55
CA ILE A 79 10.09 -4.72 14.25
C ILE A 79 11.47 -5.37 14.39
N TRP A 80 12.29 -5.32 13.34
CA TRP A 80 13.61 -5.93 13.35
C TRP A 80 14.56 -5.20 14.30
N GLU A 81 14.54 -3.87 14.33
CA GLU A 81 15.27 -3.06 15.31
C GLU A 81 14.87 -3.40 16.76
N ASP A 82 13.57 -3.47 17.04
CA ASP A 82 13.05 -3.84 18.38
C ASP A 82 13.43 -5.26 18.79
N LEU A 83 13.33 -6.22 17.86
CA LEU A 83 13.74 -7.62 18.09
C LEU A 83 15.23 -7.73 18.37
N MET A 84 16.08 -7.06 17.59
CA MET A 84 17.53 -7.09 17.77
C MET A 84 17.95 -6.43 19.08
N LYS A 85 17.27 -5.36 19.49
CA LYS A 85 17.48 -4.73 20.80
C LYS A 85 17.16 -5.70 21.94
N ARG A 86 16.02 -6.40 21.88
CA ARG A 86 15.65 -7.42 22.87
C ARG A 86 16.63 -8.59 22.88
N TYR A 87 17.04 -9.06 21.70
CA TYR A 87 17.99 -10.15 21.54
C TYR A 87 19.35 -9.85 22.18
N ASN A 88 19.90 -8.65 21.98
CA ASN A 88 21.17 -8.25 22.59
C ASN A 88 21.09 -8.06 24.11
N THR A 89 19.88 -7.85 24.66
CA THR A 89 19.67 -7.61 26.10
C THR A 89 19.36 -8.91 26.86
N MET A 90 18.88 -9.94 26.17
CA MET A 90 18.34 -11.15 26.78
C MET A 90 19.17 -12.35 26.35
N THR A 91 20.12 -12.78 27.18
CA THR A 91 20.89 -14.01 26.94
C THR A 91 19.96 -15.22 26.90
N MET A 92 19.78 -15.77 25.69
CA MET A 92 19.31 -17.11 25.31
C MET A 92 17.87 -17.55 25.66
N GLN A 93 17.10 -17.81 24.60
CA GLN A 93 16.22 -19.00 24.49
C GLN A 93 15.86 -19.34 23.04
N PHE A 94 15.96 -18.39 22.10
CA PHE A 94 15.70 -18.65 20.67
C PHE A 94 16.99 -18.82 19.86
N SER A 95 17.04 -19.84 19.00
CA SER A 95 18.12 -20.00 18.04
C SER A 95 18.05 -18.88 16.99
N LYS A 96 19.20 -18.31 16.60
CA LYS A 96 19.29 -17.35 15.48
C LYS A 96 18.59 -17.88 14.21
N SER A 97 18.61 -19.20 14.03
CA SER A 97 17.94 -19.90 12.94
C SER A 97 16.43 -19.66 12.89
N LEU A 98 15.73 -19.77 14.02
CA LEU A 98 14.26 -19.58 14.05
C LEU A 98 13.86 -18.13 13.71
N MET A 99 14.66 -17.16 14.17
CA MET A 99 14.43 -15.74 13.87
C MET A 99 14.63 -15.44 12.38
N ILE A 100 15.66 -16.03 11.76
CA ILE A 100 15.91 -15.92 10.32
C ILE A 100 14.77 -16.58 9.53
N GLN A 101 14.31 -17.76 9.94
CA GLN A 101 13.20 -18.46 9.30
C GLN A 101 11.90 -17.65 9.34
N LEU A 102 11.53 -17.11 10.51
CA LEU A 102 10.32 -16.28 10.64
C LEU A 102 10.41 -15.04 9.75
N PHE A 103 11.57 -14.38 9.68
CA PHE A 103 11.78 -13.21 8.84
C PHE A 103 11.68 -13.53 7.33
N ILE A 104 12.18 -14.70 6.90
CA ILE A 104 12.05 -15.16 5.51
C ILE A 104 10.58 -15.42 5.17
N VAL A 105 9.85 -16.15 6.03
CA VAL A 105 8.42 -16.46 5.82
C VAL A 105 7.61 -15.19 5.66
N LEU A 106 7.77 -14.23 6.57
CA LEU A 106 7.07 -12.95 6.52
C LEU A 106 7.37 -12.19 5.20
N LYS A 107 8.63 -12.16 4.75
CA LYS A 107 8.99 -11.54 3.46
C LYS A 107 8.34 -12.22 2.26
N VAL A 108 8.24 -13.55 2.26
CA VAL A 108 7.64 -14.31 1.16
C VAL A 108 6.14 -14.06 1.05
N GLU A 109 5.40 -14.11 2.17
CA GLU A 109 3.96 -13.82 2.19
C GLU A 109 3.66 -12.42 1.65
N VAL A 110 4.51 -11.47 2.02
CA VAL A 110 4.45 -10.09 1.55
C VAL A 110 4.68 -9.95 0.05
N ILE A 111 5.69 -10.65 -0.50
CA ILE A 111 5.93 -10.64 -1.94
C ILE A 111 4.72 -11.19 -2.69
N ILE A 112 4.17 -12.32 -2.24
CA ILE A 112 2.97 -12.92 -2.84
C ILE A 112 1.79 -11.94 -2.79
N PHE A 113 1.57 -11.29 -1.65
CA PHE A 113 0.49 -10.32 -1.49
C PHE A 113 0.63 -9.10 -2.40
N VAL A 114 1.84 -8.54 -2.55
CA VAL A 114 2.09 -7.40 -3.44
C VAL A 114 1.99 -7.80 -4.92
N SER A 115 2.55 -8.94 -5.31
CA SER A 115 2.50 -9.46 -6.67
C SER A 115 1.07 -9.61 -7.18
N LYS A 116 0.11 -9.95 -6.30
CA LYS A 116 -1.32 -9.99 -6.65
C LYS A 116 -1.81 -8.66 -7.26
N TYR A 117 -1.43 -7.52 -6.68
CA TYR A 117 -1.89 -6.21 -7.15
C TYR A 117 -1.21 -5.79 -8.46
N PHE A 118 0.08 -6.11 -8.63
CA PHE A 118 0.76 -5.84 -9.89
C PHE A 118 0.21 -6.70 -11.03
N ASN A 119 -0.06 -7.98 -10.78
CA ASN A 119 -0.69 -8.84 -11.78
C ASN A 119 -2.07 -8.33 -12.19
N GLN A 120 -2.86 -7.79 -11.24
CA GLN A 120 -4.14 -7.15 -11.55
C GLN A 120 -3.97 -5.89 -12.42
N ALA A 121 -2.98 -5.05 -12.12
CA ALA A 121 -2.67 -3.87 -12.93
C ALA A 121 -2.30 -4.27 -14.38
N GLU A 122 -1.46 -5.29 -14.55
CA GLU A 122 -1.05 -5.81 -15.87
C GLU A 122 -2.23 -6.38 -16.67
N GLN A 123 -3.12 -7.15 -16.02
CA GLN A 123 -4.32 -7.70 -16.67
C GLN A 123 -5.26 -6.61 -17.20
N ILE A 124 -5.50 -5.58 -16.38
CA ILE A 124 -6.33 -4.43 -16.76
C ILE A 124 -5.71 -3.70 -17.94
N GLN A 125 -4.40 -3.42 -17.88
CA GLN A 125 -3.70 -2.72 -18.96
C GLN A 125 -3.73 -3.52 -20.27
N GLY A 126 -3.51 -4.84 -20.23
CA GLY A 126 -3.62 -5.70 -21.40
C GLY A 126 -5.03 -5.75 -22.00
N SER A 127 -6.06 -5.74 -21.14
CA SER A 127 -7.47 -5.72 -21.58
C SER A 127 -7.81 -4.42 -22.32
N ILE A 128 -7.31 -3.28 -21.84
CA ILE A 128 -7.52 -1.97 -22.47
C ILE A 128 -6.86 -1.91 -23.86
N ILE A 129 -5.62 -2.40 -23.98
CA ILE A 129 -4.90 -2.42 -25.27
C ILE A 129 -5.67 -3.27 -26.30
N ASN A 130 -6.17 -4.44 -25.90
CA ASN A 130 -6.94 -5.31 -26.80
C ASN A 130 -8.24 -4.64 -27.28
N LEU A 131 -8.95 -3.91 -26.41
CA LEU A 131 -10.15 -3.16 -26.80
C LEU A 131 -9.82 -2.06 -27.83
N GLN A 132 -8.75 -1.31 -27.61
CA GLN A 132 -8.30 -0.25 -28.54
C GLN A 132 -7.93 -0.82 -29.92
N LEU A 133 -7.30 -1.99 -29.99
CA LEU A 133 -7.00 -2.66 -31.26
C LEU A 133 -8.27 -3.12 -31.99
N CYS A 134 -9.25 -3.69 -31.27
CA CYS A 134 -10.52 -4.09 -31.86
C CYS A 134 -11.36 -2.92 -32.40
N ASP A 135 -11.21 -1.72 -31.85
CA ASP A 135 -11.91 -0.52 -32.34
C ASP A 135 -11.21 0.09 -33.58
N LEU A 136 -9.89 -0.07 -33.71
CA LEU A 136 -9.12 0.33 -34.90
C LEU A 136 -9.37 -0.58 -36.10
N ASP A 137 -9.60 -1.88 -35.88
CA ASP A 137 -9.93 -2.83 -36.96
C ASP A 137 -11.36 -2.65 -37.52
N LYS A 138 -12.19 -1.83 -36.88
CA LYS A 138 -13.59 -1.55 -37.28
C LYS A 138 -13.78 -0.21 -38.00
N SER A 139 -12.72 0.59 -38.17
CA SER A 139 -12.72 1.89 -38.86
C SER A 139 -12.06 1.81 -40.22
#